data_AF-A0A6J4MHH9-F1
#
_entry.id   AF-A0A6J4MHH9-F1
#
_cell.length_a   1.000
_cell.length_b   1.000
_cell.length_c   1.000
_cell.angle_alpha   90.00
_cell.angle_beta   90.00
_cell.angle_gamma   90.00
#
_symmetry.space_group_name_H-M   'P 1'
#
loop_
_entity.id
_entity.type
_entity.pdbx_description
1 polymer ?
#
loop_
_entity_poly.entity_id
_entity_poly.type
_entity_poly.pdbx_seq_one_letter_code
_entity_poly.pdbx_strand_id
1 'polypeptide(L)' 'MIDIPQLIAQELSINLSQVNNALELFAEGATIPFIARYRKERTDLLNEIQLRDISDRFTYLTEIEDRKKSILETISSQG' A
#
# COMPACT_ATOMS: atom_id res chain seq x y z
N MET A 1 -0.27 3.56 -15.37
CA MET A 1 -0.55 2.83 -14.13
C MET A 1 -0.58 3.83 -13.00
N ILE A 2 -1.44 3.63 -12.02
CA ILE A 2 -1.53 4.51 -10.86
C ILE A 2 -0.29 4.30 -9.99
N ASP A 3 0.33 5.40 -9.54
CA ASP A 3 1.33 5.34 -8.48
C ASP A 3 0.60 5.18 -7.14
N ILE A 4 0.38 3.92 -6.75
CA ILE A 4 -0.41 3.56 -5.56
C ILE A 4 0.20 4.14 -4.28
N PRO A 5 1.52 4.00 -3.99
CA PRO A 5 2.11 4.61 -2.81
C PRO A 5 1.93 6.13 -2.74
N GLN A 6 2.09 6.83 -3.88
CA GLN A 6 1.87 8.28 -3.95
C GLN A 6 0.43 8.67 -3.67
N LEU A 7 -0.55 7.91 -4.18
CA LEU A 7 -1.97 8.16 -3.93
C LEU A 7 -2.31 7.95 -2.44
N ILE A 8 -1.83 6.88 -1.83
CA ILE A 8 -2.05 6.59 -0.40
C ILE A 8 -1.47 7.70 0.48
N ALA A 9 -0.26 8.17 0.16
CA ALA A 9 0.39 9.27 0.88
C ALA A 9 -0.48 10.54 0.87
N GLN A 10 -1.07 10.86 -0.29
CA GLN A 10 -1.98 12.00 -0.44
C GLN A 10 -3.30 11.80 0.32
N GLU A 11 -3.94 10.64 0.18
CA GLU A 11 -5.24 10.34 0.80
C GLU A 11 -5.17 10.30 2.33
N LEU A 12 -4.11 9.72 2.88
CA LEU A 12 -3.92 9.58 4.33
C LEU A 12 -3.15 10.75 4.95
N SER A 13 -2.72 11.73 4.15
CA SER A 13 -1.92 12.87 4.59
C SER A 13 -0.67 12.45 5.38
N ILE A 14 0.07 11.47 4.85
CA ILE A 14 1.31 10.93 5.42
C ILE A 14 2.44 11.02 4.40
N ASN A 15 3.69 10.95 4.86
CA ASN A 15 4.83 11.05 3.96
C ASN A 15 4.93 9.81 3.06
N LEU A 16 5.29 10.01 1.79
CA LEU A 16 5.52 8.92 0.83
C LEU A 16 6.57 7.91 1.34
N SER A 17 7.61 8.39 2.03
CA SER A 17 8.62 7.52 2.65
C SER A 17 8.02 6.60 3.71
N GLN A 18 7.08 7.09 4.52
CA GLN A 18 6.40 6.28 5.54
C GLN A 18 5.56 5.18 4.88
N VAL A 19 4.84 5.51 3.81
CA VAL A 19 4.07 4.53 3.02
C VAL A 19 4.99 3.46 2.46
N ASN A 20 6.04 3.86 1.75
CA ASN A 20 6.98 2.92 1.14
C ASN A 20 7.64 2.00 2.17
N ASN A 21 8.10 2.56 3.30
CA ASN A 21 8.73 1.77 4.36
C ASN A 21 7.74 0.80 5.02
N ALA A 22 6.48 1.20 5.20
CA ALA A 22 5.44 0.31 5.70
C ALA A 22 5.13 -0.82 4.71
N LEU A 23 4.99 -0.51 3.43
CA LEU A 23 4.73 -1.50 2.37
C LEU A 23 5.89 -2.49 2.21
N GLU A 24 7.14 -2.03 2.31
CA GLU A 24 8.31 -2.90 2.28
C GLU A 24 8.31 -3.88 3.47
N LEU A 25 8.00 -3.40 4.68
CA LEU A 25 7.85 -4.24 5.86
C LEU A 25 6.71 -5.26 5.72
N PHE A 26 5.58 -4.87 5.14
CA PHE A 26 4.49 -5.81 4.85
C PHE A 26 4.91 -6.88 3.84
N ALA A 27 5.66 -6.50 2.80
CA ALA A 27 6.21 -7.44 1.82
C ALA A 27 7.23 -8.42 2.44
N GLU A 28 7.98 -7.98 3.46
CA GLU A 28 8.84 -8.83 4.29
C GLU A 28 8.05 -9.76 5.24
N GLY A 29 6.71 -9.66 5.28
CA GLY A 29 5.83 -10.47 6.13
C GLY A 29 5.65 -9.93 7.55
N ALA A 30 6.08 -8.70 7.83
CA ALA A 30 5.88 -8.08 9.14
C ALA A 30 4.40 -7.76 9.40
N THR A 31 3.92 -8.06 10.60
CA THR A 31 2.53 -7.77 11.00
C THR A 31 2.37 -6.36 11.54
N ILE A 32 1.17 -5.78 11.47
CA ILE A 32 0.88 -4.44 12.01
C ILE A 32 1.33 -4.29 13.48
N PRO A 33 0.99 -5.19 14.42
CA PRO A 33 1.44 -5.06 15.80
C PRO A 33 2.97 -5.17 15.95
N PHE A 34 3.63 -5.97 15.10
CA PHE A 34 5.08 -6.08 15.10
C PHE A 34 5.74 -4.77 14.63
N ILE A 35 5.26 -4.18 13.54
CA ILE A 35 5.80 -2.92 13.01
C ILE A 35 5.58 -1.80 14.02
N ALA A 36 4.34 -1.67 14.51
CA ALA A 36 3.97 -0.66 15.49
C ALA A 36 4.75 -0.78 16.80
N ARG A 37 5.28 -1.97 17.15
CA ARG A 37 6.04 -2.15 18.40
C ARG A 37 7.54 -2.12 18.22
N TYR A 38 8.07 -2.68 17.14
CA TYR A 38 9.50 -2.98 16.97
C TYR A 38 10.14 -2.30 15.75
N ARG A 39 9.37 -1.65 14.86
CA ARG A 39 9.89 -0.98 13.66
C ARG A 39 9.43 0.48 13.53
N LYS A 40 9.03 1.10 14.63
CA LYS A 40 8.55 2.50 14.65
C LYS A 40 9.51 3.48 13.97
N GLU A 41 10.82 3.35 14.19
CA GLU A 41 11.81 4.25 13.60
C GLU A 41 11.89 4.14 12.07
N ARG A 42 11.75 2.92 11.52
CA ARG A 42 11.77 2.70 10.07
C ARG A 42 10.56 3.34 9.39
N THR A 43 9.42 3.41 10.08
CA THR A 43 8.20 4.01 9.56
C THR A 43 7.96 5.44 10.06
N ASP A 44 8.96 6.11 10.65
CA ASP A 44 8.80 7.46 11.24
C ASP A 44 7.57 7.56 12.16
N LEU A 45 7.49 6.63 13.11
CA LEU A 45 6.52 6.54 14.21
C LEU A 45 5.04 6.30 13.81
N LEU A 46 4.76 5.71 12.64
CA LEU A 46 3.39 5.26 12.32
C LEU A 46 2.80 4.38 13.42
N ASN A 47 1.53 4.64 13.76
CA ASN A 47 0.76 3.86 14.73
C ASN A 47 -0.04 2.74 14.04
N GLU A 48 -0.66 1.86 14.84
CA GLU A 48 -1.43 0.70 14.31
C GLU A 48 -2.60 1.08 13.40
N ILE A 49 -3.27 2.21 13.67
CA ILE A 49 -4.38 2.70 12.85
C ILE A 49 -3.84 3.12 11.49
N GLN A 50 -2.79 3.94 11.45
CA GLN A 50 -2.18 4.39 10.20
C GLN A 50 -1.61 3.22 9.38
N LEU A 51 -0.97 2.24 10.02
CA LEU A 51 -0.46 1.04 9.35
C LEU A 51 -1.60 0.20 8.75
N ARG A 52 -2.74 0.10 9.44
CA ARG A 52 -3.94 -0.56 8.94
C ARG A 52 -4.51 0.18 7.74
N ASP A 53 -4.67 1.51 7.84
CA ASP A 53 -5.18 2.34 6.75
C ASP A 53 -4.33 2.21 5.49
N ILE A 54 -2.99 2.18 5.63
CA ILE A 54 -2.06 1.94 4.51
C ILE A 54 -2.29 0.55 3.91
N SER A 55 -2.33 -0.49 4.74
CA SER A 55 -2.50 -1.89 4.30
C SER A 55 -3.82 -2.08 3.54
N ASP A 56 -4.92 -1.60 4.12
CA ASP A 56 -6.27 -1.74 3.57
C ASP A 56 -6.38 -0.96 2.25
N ARG A 57 -5.82 0.26 2.20
CA ARG A 57 -5.88 1.08 0.99
C ARG A 57 -5.00 0.55 -0.13
N PHE A 58 -3.81 0.07 0.20
CA PHE A 58 -2.92 -0.57 -0.77
C PHE A 58 -3.56 -1.81 -1.39
N THR A 59 -4.18 -2.65 -0.57
CA THR A 59 -4.89 -3.86 -1.03
C THR A 59 -5.99 -3.48 -2.01
N TYR A 60 -6.87 -2.56 -1.62
CA TYR A 60 -7.98 -2.09 -2.46
C TYR A 60 -7.54 -1.51 -3.81
N LEU A 61 -6.52 -0.64 -3.80
CA LEU A 61 -6.02 -0.01 -5.03
C LEU A 61 -5.33 -1.02 -5.95
N THR A 62 -4.63 -2.01 -5.39
CA THR A 62 -3.99 -3.09 -6.15
C THR A 62 -5.04 -3.96 -6.84
N GLU A 63 -6.10 -4.36 -6.13
CA GLU A 63 -7.20 -5.12 -6.72
C GLU A 63 -7.88 -4.38 -7.89
N ILE A 64 -8.03 -3.06 -7.78
CA ILE A 64 -8.58 -2.23 -8.87
C ILE A 64 -7.66 -2.21 -10.10
N GLU A 65 -6.35 -1.98 -9.90
CA GLU A 65 -5.40 -1.94 -11.02
C GLU A 65 -5.26 -3.33 -11.68
N ASP A 66 -5.28 -4.41 -10.91
CA ASP A 66 -5.28 -5.78 -11.44
C ASP A 66 -6.54 -6.09 -12.25
N ARG A 67 -7.72 -5.71 -11.74
CA ARG A 67 -8.99 -5.87 -12.46
C ARG A 67 -8.98 -5.08 -13.77
N LYS A 68 -8.50 -3.84 -13.74
CA LYS A 68 -8.37 -3.00 -14.93
C LYS A 68 -7.43 -3.63 -15.96
N LYS A 69 -6.29 -4.17 -15.52
CA LYS A 69 -5.35 -4.89 -16.39
C LYS A 69 -6.02 -6.09 -17.07
N SER A 70 -6.72 -6.92 -16.30
CA SER A 70 -7.44 -8.08 -16.83
C SER A 70 -8.51 -7.70 -17.87
N ILE A 71 -9.25 -6.61 -17.63
CA ILE A 71 -10.25 -6.09 -18.60
C ILE A 71 -9.55 -5.68 -19.91
N LEU A 72 -8.44 -4.93 -19.82
CA LEU A 72 -7.71 -4.47 -21.01
C LEU A 72 -7.13 -5.64 -21.80
N GLU A 73 -6.57 -6.65 -21.12
CA GLU A 73 -6.08 -7.89 -21.74
C GLU A 73 -7.20 -8.64 -22.46
N THR A 74 -8.37 -8.75 -21.82
CA THR A 74 -9.56 -9.38 -22.42
C THR A 74 -9.99 -8.67 -23.69
N ILE A 75 -10.05 -7.33 -23.69
CA ILE A 75 -10.41 -6.53 -24.87
C ILE A 75 -9.36 -6.71 -25.98
N SER A 76 -8.07 -6.65 -25.63
CA SER A 76 -6.99 -6.80 -26.61
C SER A 76 -6.93 -8.19 -27.22
N SER A 77 -7.37 -9.23 -26.51
CA SER A 77 -7.38 -10.62 -27.01
C SER A 77 -8.54 -10.92 -27.99
N GLN A 78 -9.54 -10.04 -28.06
CA GLN A 78 -10.72 -10.21 -28.91
C GLN A 78 -10.65 -9.41 -30.23
N GLY A 79 -9.58 -8.65 -30.45
CA GLY A 79 -9.31 -7.92 -31.70
C GLY A 79 -8.12 -8.49 -32.45
#